data_AF-A0A2S6PRY4-F1
#
_entry.id   AF-A0A2S6PRY4-F1
#
_cell.length_a   1.000
_cell.length_b   1.000
_cell.length_c   1.000
_cell.angle_alpha   90.00
_cell.angle_beta   90.00
_cell.angle_gamma   90.00
#
_symmetry.space_group_name_H-M   'P 1'
#
loop_
_entity.id
_entity.type
_entity.pdbx_description
1 polymer ?
#
loop_
_entity_poly.entity_id
_entity_poly.type
_entity_poly.pdbx_seq_one_letter_code
_entity_poly.pdbx_strand_id
1 'polypeptide(L)'
;MSRSLRHGAFAATALVFSIAALSACSAGNDAQTLQVRPDNAATAVDSIKIQNLNIITQPEPDAEGPAVIAATLFNDGPKREVVETIALPGTNATVALKPAKGKGPLVVPAGGRLIIGGKNNASAVIENGRQAGANGNVQNVAFTFSETGEISLGAAIVPATSFFKDFGPSALPSPKPTPSAAESGTPGASETPGEQSGSPSGEATDTAPPADDAAAEH
;
A
#
# COMPACT_ATOMS: atom_id res chain seq x y z
N MET A 1 78.18 3.90 -0.05
CA MET A 1 76.92 3.15 0.01
C MET A 1 75.82 4.07 0.52
N SER A 2 74.82 4.33 -0.32
CA SER A 2 73.85 5.43 -0.21
C SER A 2 73.07 5.44 1.12
N ARG A 3 73.26 6.51 1.91
CA ARG A 3 72.49 6.79 3.13
C ARG A 3 71.00 7.05 2.86
N SER A 4 70.62 7.33 1.61
CA SER A 4 69.23 7.60 1.22
C SER A 4 68.31 6.37 1.25
N LEU A 5 68.80 5.18 0.90
CA LEU A 5 67.96 3.96 0.91
C LEU A 5 67.54 3.54 2.33
N ARG A 6 68.37 3.82 3.34
CA ARG A 6 68.08 3.45 4.73
C ARG A 6 66.98 4.33 5.34
N HIS A 7 66.95 5.62 5.01
CA HIS A 7 65.90 6.52 5.51
C HIS A 7 64.57 6.36 4.75
N GLY A 8 64.61 6.01 3.46
CA GLY A 8 63.40 5.69 2.69
C GLY A 8 62.65 4.45 3.21
N ALA A 9 63.39 3.41 3.63
CA ALA A 9 62.79 2.19 4.19
C ALA A 9 62.04 2.44 5.52
N PHE A 10 62.62 3.25 6.42
CA PHE A 10 61.98 3.57 7.71
C PHE A 10 60.73 4.45 7.56
N ALA A 11 60.75 5.43 6.65
CA ALA A 11 59.59 6.26 6.39
C ALA A 11 58.43 5.46 5.76
N ALA A 12 58.74 4.52 4.86
CA ALA A 12 57.75 3.65 4.25
C ALA A 12 57.07 2.72 5.28
N THR A 13 57.82 2.15 6.22
CA THR A 13 57.26 1.27 7.26
C THR A 13 56.33 2.01 8.23
N ALA A 14 56.63 3.27 8.56
CA ALA A 14 55.79 4.06 9.47
C ALA A 14 54.42 4.41 8.84
N LEU A 15 54.39 4.71 7.54
CA LEU A 15 53.15 4.98 6.82
C LEU A 15 52.29 3.71 6.64
N VAL A 16 52.90 2.59 6.26
CA VAL A 16 52.17 1.33 6.03
C VAL A 16 51.59 0.78 7.35
N PHE A 17 52.33 0.85 8.45
CA PHE A 17 51.84 0.37 9.77
C PHE A 17 50.70 1.26 10.31
N SER A 18 50.74 2.56 10.05
CA SER A 18 49.68 3.50 10.46
C SER A 18 48.35 3.20 9.73
N ILE A 19 48.40 2.90 8.43
CA ILE A 19 47.18 2.59 7.65
C ILE A 19 46.57 1.24 8.07
N ALA A 20 47.41 0.24 8.36
CA ALA A 20 46.95 -1.07 8.84
C ALA A 20 46.29 -0.98 10.23
N ALA A 21 46.85 -0.20 11.16
CA ALA A 21 46.27 -0.03 12.49
C ALA A 21 44.94 0.75 12.47
N LEU A 22 44.79 1.75 11.59
CA LEU A 22 43.53 2.52 11.46
C LEU A 22 42.40 1.72 10.78
N SER A 23 42.73 0.86 9.82
CA SER A 23 41.76 0.00 9.12
C SER A 23 41.33 -1.23 9.94
N ALA A 24 42.11 -1.63 10.95
CA ALA A 24 41.74 -2.73 11.84
C ALA A 24 40.53 -2.41 12.73
N CYS A 25 40.28 -1.13 13.07
CA CYS A 25 39.08 -0.74 13.84
C CYS A 25 37.81 -0.68 12.99
N SER A 26 37.90 -0.62 11.66
CA SER A 26 36.73 -0.62 10.77
C SER A 26 36.34 -2.02 10.27
N ALA A 27 37.18 -3.03 10.52
CA ALA A 27 36.94 -4.44 10.21
C ALA A 27 36.82 -5.25 11.50
N GLY A 28 35.60 -5.38 12.00
CA GLY A 28 35.31 -6.11 13.24
C GLY A 28 33.81 -6.41 13.37
N ASN A 29 33.42 -6.99 14.51
CA ASN A 29 32.03 -7.35 14.79
C ASN A 29 31.08 -6.13 14.83
N ASP A 30 31.64 -4.93 15.02
CA ASP A 30 30.93 -3.64 15.03
C ASP A 30 31.30 -2.75 13.83
N ALA A 31 31.75 -3.36 12.72
CA ALA A 31 32.04 -2.63 11.50
C ALA A 31 30.80 -1.85 11.02
N GLN A 32 31.00 -0.60 10.61
CA GLN A 32 29.92 0.24 10.07
C GLN A 32 29.23 -0.40 8.85
N THR A 33 29.94 -1.25 8.10
CA THR A 33 29.39 -2.02 6.98
C THR A 33 28.36 -3.08 7.40
N LEU A 34 28.43 -3.61 8.63
CA LEU A 34 27.45 -4.55 9.18
C LEU A 34 26.17 -3.86 9.68
N GLN A 35 26.23 -2.54 9.88
CA GLN A 35 25.10 -1.72 10.31
C GLN A 35 24.24 -1.23 9.13
N VAL A 36 24.75 -1.34 7.90
CA VAL A 36 23.97 -1.04 6.69
C VAL A 36 22.88 -2.10 6.53
N ARG A 37 21.63 -1.65 6.62
CA ARG A 37 20.45 -2.49 6.45
C ARG A 37 19.89 -2.31 5.04
N PRO A 38 19.22 -3.34 4.48
CA PRO A 38 18.41 -3.15 3.28
C PRO A 38 17.36 -2.05 3.51
N ASP A 39 17.04 -1.29 2.47
CA ASP A 39 16.05 -0.22 2.54
C ASP A 39 14.64 -0.74 2.88
N ASN A 40 14.34 -1.95 2.42
CA ASN A 40 13.06 -2.60 2.67
C ASN A 40 13.12 -3.46 3.93
N ALA A 41 11.98 -3.54 4.62
CA ALA A 41 11.89 -4.18 5.92
C ALA A 41 12.37 -5.64 5.90
N ALA A 42 13.20 -5.97 6.89
CA ALA A 42 13.78 -7.28 7.07
C ALA A 42 13.90 -7.65 8.54
N THR A 43 13.70 -8.92 8.86
CA THR A 43 13.87 -9.48 10.20
C THR A 43 14.33 -10.93 10.14
N ALA A 44 14.85 -11.42 11.27
CA ALA A 44 15.22 -12.82 11.47
C ALA A 44 14.74 -13.24 12.86
N VAL A 45 13.89 -14.26 12.92
CA VAL A 45 13.38 -14.86 14.16
C VAL A 45 13.56 -16.37 14.03
N ASP A 46 14.28 -16.96 14.97
CA ASP A 46 14.71 -18.36 14.92
C ASP A 46 15.38 -18.72 13.57
N SER A 47 14.75 -19.61 12.81
CA SER A 47 15.23 -20.08 11.50
C SER A 47 14.58 -19.36 10.31
N ILE A 48 13.58 -18.50 10.57
CA ILE A 48 12.86 -17.76 9.55
C ILE A 48 13.44 -16.36 9.38
N LYS A 49 13.72 -16.01 8.12
CA LYS A 49 14.10 -14.65 7.74
C LYS A 49 13.09 -14.10 6.75
N ILE A 50 12.62 -12.89 7.03
CA ILE A 50 11.75 -12.13 6.12
C ILE A 50 12.60 -11.00 5.54
N GLN A 51 12.60 -10.86 4.22
CA GLN A 51 13.34 -9.81 3.52
C GLN A 51 12.47 -9.17 2.44
N ASN A 52 12.78 -7.92 2.12
CA ASN A 52 12.15 -7.16 1.04
C ASN A 52 10.63 -7.01 1.20
N LEU A 53 10.15 -6.86 2.45
CA LEU A 53 8.73 -6.74 2.73
C LEU A 53 8.19 -5.36 2.33
N ASN A 54 7.19 -5.35 1.46
CA ASN A 54 6.48 -4.17 1.01
C ASN A 54 4.99 -4.46 0.83
N ILE A 55 4.16 -3.45 1.02
CA ILE A 55 2.77 -3.47 0.55
C ILE A 55 2.71 -2.60 -0.70
N ILE A 56 2.28 -3.19 -1.81
CA ILE A 56 2.22 -2.54 -3.11
C ILE A 56 0.76 -2.23 -3.45
N THR A 57 0.42 -0.95 -3.49
CA THR A 57 -0.92 -0.45 -3.79
C THR A 57 -1.09 -0.19 -5.28
N GLN A 58 -2.28 0.28 -5.67
CA GLN A 58 -2.56 0.73 -7.03
C GLN A 58 -1.60 1.88 -7.44
N PRO A 59 -1.27 2.00 -8.73
CA PRO A 59 -0.29 2.99 -9.19
C PRO A 59 -0.75 4.43 -8.96
N GLU A 60 -2.04 4.72 -9.16
CA GLU A 60 -2.61 6.03 -8.84
C GLU A 60 -2.95 6.12 -7.33
N PRO A 61 -2.60 7.21 -6.65
CA PRO A 61 -2.83 7.38 -5.22
C PRO A 61 -4.32 7.35 -4.85
N ASP A 62 -5.20 7.71 -5.80
CA ASP A 62 -6.64 7.74 -5.61
C ASP A 62 -7.41 6.53 -6.16
N ALA A 63 -6.71 5.57 -6.76
CA ALA A 63 -7.33 4.39 -7.34
C ALA A 63 -7.92 3.46 -6.25
N GLU A 64 -9.12 2.96 -6.49
CA GLU A 64 -9.74 1.90 -5.69
C GLU A 64 -9.37 0.54 -6.27
N GLY A 65 -8.82 -0.34 -5.46
CA GLY A 65 -8.49 -1.69 -5.92
C GLY A 65 -7.73 -2.47 -4.87
N PRO A 66 -7.38 -3.72 -5.20
CA PRO A 66 -6.57 -4.54 -4.31
C PRO A 66 -5.17 -3.96 -4.14
N ALA A 67 -4.52 -4.31 -3.03
CA ALA A 67 -3.08 -4.17 -2.84
C ALA A 67 -2.47 -5.57 -2.73
N VAL A 68 -1.16 -5.68 -2.88
CA VAL A 68 -0.45 -6.97 -2.75
C VAL A 68 0.72 -6.84 -1.80
N ILE A 69 0.99 -7.90 -1.06
CA ILE A 69 2.16 -7.97 -0.18
C ILE A 69 3.27 -8.67 -0.97
N ALA A 70 4.42 -8.02 -1.08
CA ALA A 70 5.62 -8.58 -1.68
C ALA A 70 6.65 -8.84 -0.59
N ALA A 71 7.17 -10.06 -0.51
CA ALA A 71 8.18 -10.45 0.46
C ALA A 71 8.95 -11.69 -0.01
N THR A 72 10.17 -11.86 0.47
CA THR A 72 10.90 -13.13 0.36
C THR A 72 11.10 -13.72 1.74
N LEU A 73 10.65 -14.96 1.91
CA LEU A 73 10.79 -15.73 3.13
C LEU A 73 11.89 -16.76 2.93
N PHE A 74 12.85 -16.81 3.83
CA PHE A 74 13.89 -17.83 3.88
C PHE A 74 13.72 -18.66 5.15
N ASN A 75 14.00 -19.95 5.03
CA ASN A 75 13.99 -20.89 6.13
C ASN A 75 15.33 -21.62 6.17
N ASP A 76 16.17 -21.22 7.11
CA ASP A 76 17.48 -21.84 7.34
C ASP A 76 17.37 -23.09 8.24
N GLY A 77 16.15 -23.43 8.65
CA GLY A 77 15.85 -24.55 9.53
C GLY A 77 15.83 -25.90 8.81
N PRO A 78 15.93 -27.00 9.56
CA PRO A 78 15.94 -28.35 9.01
C PRO A 78 14.55 -28.87 8.61
N LYS A 79 13.47 -28.15 8.96
CA LYS A 79 12.08 -28.53 8.69
C LYS A 79 11.40 -27.49 7.82
N ARG A 80 10.43 -27.92 7.02
CA ARG A 80 9.58 -27.00 6.26
C ARG A 80 8.67 -26.22 7.21
N GLU A 81 8.36 -25.00 6.83
CA GLU A 81 7.41 -24.13 7.53
C GLU A 81 6.23 -23.81 6.60
N VAL A 82 5.06 -23.59 7.17
CA VAL A 82 3.86 -23.18 6.44
C VAL A 82 3.48 -21.78 6.87
N VAL A 83 3.25 -20.89 5.90
CA VAL A 83 2.60 -19.60 6.15
C VAL A 83 1.10 -19.86 6.25
N GLU A 84 0.58 -19.79 7.46
CA GLU A 84 -0.83 -20.06 7.75
C GLU A 84 -1.68 -18.82 7.47
N THR A 85 -1.21 -17.66 7.94
CA THR A 85 -1.95 -16.41 7.84
C THR A 85 -1.01 -15.24 7.65
N ILE A 86 -1.50 -14.22 6.95
CA ILE A 86 -0.88 -12.89 6.93
C ILE A 86 -1.97 -11.90 7.34
N ALA A 87 -1.72 -11.12 8.38
CA ALA A 87 -2.66 -10.13 8.90
C ALA A 87 -2.05 -8.72 8.90
N LEU A 88 -2.91 -7.70 8.89
CA LEU A 88 -2.54 -6.31 9.05
C LEU A 88 -3.14 -5.80 10.37
N PRO A 89 -2.43 -5.95 11.50
CA PRO A 89 -2.92 -5.48 12.80
C PRO A 89 -3.33 -4.01 12.77
N GLY A 90 -4.43 -3.69 13.44
CA GLY A 90 -5.03 -2.35 13.45
C GLY A 90 -5.93 -2.05 12.24
N THR A 91 -6.17 -3.02 11.36
CA THR A 91 -7.06 -2.90 10.20
C THR A 91 -8.05 -4.06 10.15
N ASN A 92 -9.12 -3.91 9.37
CA ASN A 92 -10.05 -5.00 9.05
C ASN A 92 -9.71 -5.67 7.70
N ALA A 93 -8.48 -5.48 7.21
CA ALA A 93 -8.07 -5.95 5.90
C ALA A 93 -7.95 -7.48 5.89
N THR A 94 -8.59 -8.10 4.91
CA THR A 94 -8.46 -9.54 4.66
C THR A 94 -7.39 -9.79 3.61
N VAL A 95 -6.45 -10.70 3.90
CA VAL A 95 -5.37 -11.10 2.99
C VAL A 95 -5.64 -12.48 2.43
N ALA A 96 -5.88 -12.55 1.13
CA ALA A 96 -6.06 -13.79 0.39
C ALA A 96 -4.70 -14.37 -0.03
N LEU A 97 -4.36 -15.55 0.49
CA LEU A 97 -3.14 -16.28 0.13
C LEU A 97 -3.39 -17.29 -0.98
N LYS A 98 -2.52 -17.32 -2.00
CA LYS A 98 -2.54 -18.34 -3.06
C LYS A 98 -1.13 -18.84 -3.35
N PRO A 99 -0.93 -20.16 -3.50
CA PRO A 99 0.37 -20.71 -3.90
C PRO A 99 0.67 -20.36 -5.36
N ALA A 100 1.96 -20.40 -5.72
CA ALA A 100 2.43 -20.09 -7.08
C ALA A 100 1.84 -21.03 -8.16
N LYS A 101 1.62 -22.30 -7.81
CA LYS A 101 1.08 -23.33 -8.71
C LYS A 101 0.16 -24.27 -7.92
N GLY A 102 -0.89 -24.73 -8.60
CA GLY A 102 -1.82 -25.71 -8.04
C GLY A 102 -2.68 -25.16 -6.90
N LYS A 103 -3.14 -26.07 -6.03
CA LYS A 103 -3.85 -25.77 -4.79
C LYS A 103 -3.04 -26.34 -3.63
N GLY A 104 -2.98 -25.62 -2.53
CA GLY A 104 -2.25 -26.07 -1.35
C GLY A 104 -1.76 -24.92 -0.47
N PRO A 105 -1.12 -25.27 0.66
CA PRO A 105 -0.57 -24.31 1.59
C PRO A 105 0.64 -23.56 1.00
N LEU A 106 0.94 -22.38 1.56
CA LEU A 106 2.16 -21.64 1.24
C LEU A 106 3.31 -22.22 2.08
N VAL A 107 4.15 -23.04 1.45
CA VAL A 107 5.25 -23.74 2.13
C VAL A 107 6.57 -22.99 1.90
N VAL A 108 7.31 -22.75 2.98
CA VAL A 108 8.72 -22.34 2.96
C VAL A 108 9.58 -23.60 3.19
N PRO A 109 10.27 -24.13 2.16
CA PRO A 109 11.03 -25.37 2.28
C PRO A 109 12.18 -25.25 3.29
N ALA A 110 12.54 -26.37 3.93
CA ALA A 110 13.75 -26.45 4.77
C ALA A 110 15.01 -26.09 3.95
N GLY A 111 15.88 -25.24 4.49
CA GLY A 111 17.06 -24.71 3.79
C GLY A 111 16.73 -23.95 2.50
N GLY A 112 15.50 -23.46 2.37
CA GLY A 112 14.93 -22.94 1.13
C GLY A 112 14.29 -21.57 1.27
N ARG A 113 13.56 -21.17 0.24
CA ARG A 113 12.86 -19.88 0.20
C ARG A 113 11.51 -19.96 -0.48
N LEU A 114 10.62 -19.04 -0.09
CA LEU A 114 9.35 -18.76 -0.74
C LEU A 114 9.32 -17.28 -1.12
N ILE A 115 8.98 -16.99 -2.37
CA ILE A 115 8.76 -15.62 -2.84
C ILE A 115 7.25 -15.39 -2.90
N ILE A 116 6.81 -14.28 -2.31
CA ILE A 116 5.44 -13.77 -2.36
C ILE A 116 5.46 -12.47 -3.16
N GLY A 117 4.55 -12.34 -4.12
CA GLY A 117 4.44 -11.19 -5.01
C GLY A 117 5.22 -11.34 -6.31
N GLY A 118 4.80 -10.59 -7.33
CA GLY A 118 5.34 -10.68 -8.68
C GLY A 118 4.81 -11.86 -9.49
N LYS A 119 5.09 -11.83 -10.79
CA LYS A 119 4.61 -12.82 -11.76
C LYS A 119 5.13 -14.24 -11.43
N ASN A 120 4.24 -15.24 -11.51
CA ASN A 120 4.51 -16.67 -11.30
C ASN A 120 4.94 -17.08 -9.88
N ASN A 121 4.79 -16.20 -8.88
CA ASN A 121 5.09 -16.48 -7.48
C ASN A 121 3.80 -16.70 -6.67
N ALA A 122 3.94 -17.04 -5.38
CA ALA A 122 2.80 -17.04 -4.48
C ALA A 122 2.24 -15.62 -4.36
N SER A 123 0.94 -15.48 -4.13
CA SER A 123 0.30 -14.17 -4.00
C SER A 123 -0.32 -14.00 -2.61
N ALA A 124 -0.13 -12.82 -2.03
CA ALA A 124 -0.85 -12.36 -0.86
C ALA A 124 -1.58 -11.06 -1.24
N VAL A 125 -2.89 -11.15 -1.44
CA VAL A 125 -3.70 -10.04 -1.98
C VAL A 125 -4.56 -9.47 -0.87
N ILE A 126 -4.46 -8.17 -0.66
CA ILE A 126 -5.36 -7.40 0.21
C ILE A 126 -6.53 -6.96 -0.66
N GLU A 127 -7.74 -7.46 -0.38
CA GLU A 127 -8.91 -7.23 -1.24
C GLU A 127 -9.24 -5.74 -1.42
N ASN A 128 -9.20 -5.00 -0.31
CA ASN A 128 -9.36 -3.55 -0.30
C ASN A 128 -8.03 -2.90 0.06
N GLY A 129 -7.24 -2.55 -0.97
CA GLY A 129 -5.89 -2.02 -0.81
C GLY A 129 -5.82 -0.71 -0.02
N ARG A 130 -6.91 0.06 0.07
CA ARG A 130 -6.95 1.29 0.88
C ARG A 130 -6.89 1.02 2.37
N GLN A 131 -7.33 -0.16 2.80
CA GLN A 131 -7.25 -0.55 4.20
C GLN A 131 -5.82 -0.81 4.65
N ALA A 132 -4.87 -0.97 3.72
CA ALA A 132 -3.47 -1.11 4.06
C ALA A 132 -2.82 0.18 4.55
N GLY A 133 -3.40 1.35 4.23
CA GLY A 133 -2.88 2.67 4.58
C GLY A 133 -2.45 3.51 3.37
N ALA A 134 -1.90 4.69 3.65
CA ALA A 134 -1.45 5.64 2.63
C ALA A 134 -0.03 5.33 2.13
N ASN A 135 0.22 5.60 0.85
CA ASN A 135 1.56 5.47 0.25
C ASN A 135 2.58 6.32 1.01
N GLY A 136 3.77 5.76 1.25
CA GLY A 136 4.83 6.37 2.06
C GLY A 136 4.71 6.11 3.57
N ASN A 137 3.59 5.55 4.04
CA ASN A 137 3.46 5.14 5.43
C ASN A 137 4.04 3.73 5.66
N VAL A 138 4.15 3.35 6.93
CA VAL A 138 4.53 1.99 7.36
C VAL A 138 3.32 1.31 7.99
N GLN A 139 2.99 0.12 7.51
CA GLN A 139 1.92 -0.72 8.06
C GLN A 139 2.51 -1.99 8.65
N ASN A 140 2.12 -2.32 9.89
CA ASN A 140 2.56 -3.57 10.50
C ASN A 140 1.90 -4.76 9.78
N VAL A 141 2.71 -5.78 9.46
CA VAL A 141 2.26 -7.03 8.85
C VAL A 141 2.70 -8.17 9.75
N ALA A 142 1.76 -9.03 10.11
CA ALA A 142 1.97 -10.20 10.95
C ALA A 142 1.91 -11.47 10.09
N PHE A 143 3.00 -12.22 10.05
CA PHE A 143 3.07 -13.53 9.41
C PHE A 143 2.97 -14.62 10.48
N THR A 144 2.00 -15.52 10.35
CA THR A 144 1.88 -16.69 11.24
C THR A 144 2.46 -17.92 10.56
N PHE A 145 3.49 -18.50 11.16
CA PHE A 145 4.15 -19.72 10.73
C PHE A 145 3.76 -20.91 11.60
N SER A 146 3.78 -22.11 11.02
CA SER A 146 3.36 -23.34 11.68
C SER A 146 4.18 -23.74 12.92
N GLU A 147 5.52 -23.57 12.91
CA GLU A 147 6.37 -23.88 14.09
C GLU A 147 6.92 -22.61 14.75
N THR A 148 7.38 -21.63 13.97
CA THR A 148 8.00 -20.37 14.47
C THR A 148 6.97 -19.44 15.13
N GLY A 149 5.68 -19.59 14.81
CA GLY A 149 4.62 -18.73 15.34
C GLY A 149 4.55 -17.38 14.61
N GLU A 150 4.10 -16.34 15.31
CA GLU A 150 3.87 -15.02 14.70
C GLU A 150 5.14 -14.17 14.65
N ILE A 151 5.43 -13.63 13.46
CA ILE A 151 6.47 -12.63 13.23
C ILE A 151 5.81 -11.37 12.69
N SER A 152 5.91 -10.28 13.46
CA SER A 152 5.41 -8.95 13.08
C SER A 152 6.55 -8.02 12.68
N LEU A 153 6.37 -7.28 11.59
CA LEU A 153 7.29 -6.24 11.14
C LEU A 153 6.57 -5.19 10.29
N GLY A 154 7.09 -3.95 10.31
CA GLY A 154 6.53 -2.84 9.54
C GLY A 154 6.92 -2.91 8.06
N ALA A 155 5.94 -2.98 7.17
CA ALA A 155 6.10 -2.91 5.73
C ALA A 155 5.91 -1.48 5.22
N ALA A 156 6.78 -1.02 4.32
CA ALA A 156 6.55 0.23 3.60
C ALA A 156 5.39 0.06 2.60
N ILE A 157 4.51 1.06 2.53
CA ILE A 157 3.42 1.11 1.55
C ILE A 157 3.90 1.90 0.34
N VAL A 158 3.99 1.25 -0.81
CA VAL A 158 4.51 1.82 -2.05
C VAL A 158 3.49 1.66 -3.18
N PRO A 159 3.35 2.64 -4.09
CA PRO A 159 2.51 2.47 -5.26
C PRO A 159 3.16 1.51 -6.27
N ALA A 160 2.35 0.81 -7.07
CA ALA A 160 2.80 -0.04 -8.19
C ALA A 160 3.36 0.77 -9.39
N THR A 161 4.29 1.69 -9.13
CA THR A 161 4.97 2.50 -10.13
C THR A 161 6.47 2.21 -10.13
N SER A 162 7.17 2.65 -11.18
CA SER A 162 8.63 2.49 -11.32
C SER A 162 9.07 1.03 -11.05
N PHE A 163 9.96 0.82 -10.07
CA PHE A 163 10.50 -0.48 -9.66
C PHE A 163 9.45 -1.51 -9.21
N PHE A 164 8.27 -1.06 -8.76
CA PHE A 164 7.21 -1.93 -8.25
C PHE A 164 6.13 -2.26 -9.27
N LYS A 165 6.25 -1.76 -10.52
CA LYS A 165 5.26 -1.95 -11.58
C LYS A 165 4.93 -3.43 -11.83
N ASP A 166 5.95 -4.28 -11.87
CA ASP A 166 5.79 -5.72 -12.17
C ASP A 166 5.42 -6.56 -10.93
N PHE A 167 5.43 -5.94 -9.75
CA PHE A 167 5.10 -6.57 -8.48
C PHE A 167 3.74 -6.15 -7.93
N GLY A 168 3.10 -5.17 -8.58
CA GLY A 168 1.80 -4.65 -8.17
C GLY A 168 0.63 -5.60 -8.45
N PRO A 169 -0.57 -5.20 -7.99
CA PRO A 169 -1.79 -5.97 -8.19
C PRO A 169 -2.09 -6.15 -9.69
N SER A 170 -2.40 -7.38 -10.12
CA SER A 170 -2.77 -7.65 -11.52
C SER A 170 -4.19 -7.19 -11.88
N ALA A 171 -5.03 -6.97 -10.87
CA ALA A 171 -6.38 -6.46 -11.07
C ALA A 171 -6.34 -4.94 -11.12
N LEU A 172 -6.81 -4.40 -12.26
CA LEU A 172 -6.97 -2.98 -12.46
C LEU A 172 -7.97 -2.40 -11.44
N PRO A 173 -7.77 -1.14 -11.04
CA PRO A 173 -8.69 -0.49 -10.14
C PRO A 173 -10.08 -0.40 -10.76
N SER A 174 -11.12 -0.56 -9.94
CA SER A 174 -12.49 -0.36 -10.42
C SER A 174 -12.67 1.13 -10.71
N PRO A 175 -13.14 1.52 -11.91
CA PRO A 175 -13.33 2.92 -12.22
C PRO A 175 -14.38 3.51 -11.28
N LYS A 176 -14.05 4.65 -10.67
CA LYS A 176 -15.01 5.47 -9.93
C LYS A 176 -16.17 5.83 -10.89
N PRO A 177 -17.44 5.69 -10.51
CA PRO A 177 -18.54 6.10 -11.37
C PRO A 177 -18.36 7.57 -11.71
N THR A 178 -18.19 7.86 -13.00
CA THR A 178 -18.23 9.23 -13.51
C THR A 178 -19.66 9.73 -13.26
N PRO A 179 -19.86 10.92 -12.65
CA PRO A 179 -21.20 11.47 -12.58
C PRO A 179 -21.68 11.65 -14.03
N SER A 180 -22.71 10.89 -14.40
CA SER A 180 -23.40 11.09 -15.67
C SER A 180 -23.93 12.52 -15.64
N ALA A 181 -23.38 13.39 -16.48
CA ALA A 181 -24.01 14.67 -16.75
C ALA A 181 -25.40 14.35 -17.30
N ALA A 182 -26.44 14.63 -16.50
CA ALA A 182 -27.79 14.64 -17.00
C ALA A 182 -27.88 15.81 -17.99
N GLU A 183 -27.78 15.52 -19.28
CA GLU A 183 -28.30 16.40 -20.32
C GLU A 183 -29.82 16.46 -20.16
N SER A 184 -30.34 17.57 -19.64
CA SER A 184 -31.69 18.02 -19.97
C SER A 184 -31.83 19.51 -19.71
N GLY A 185 -32.10 20.25 -20.80
CA GLY A 185 -32.42 21.67 -20.75
C GLY A 185 -31.96 22.43 -22.00
N THR A 186 -32.46 22.05 -23.17
CA THR A 186 -32.34 22.90 -24.37
C THR A 186 -33.15 24.20 -24.15
N PRO A 187 -32.59 25.39 -24.44
CA PRO A 187 -33.30 26.66 -24.29
C PRO A 187 -34.24 26.90 -25.48
N GLY A 188 -35.54 26.94 -25.23
CA GLY A 188 -36.54 27.35 -26.21
C GLY A 188 -36.68 28.88 -26.25
N ALA A 189 -36.23 29.49 -27.34
CA ALA A 189 -36.48 30.89 -27.67
C ALA A 189 -37.83 31.06 -28.39
N SER A 190 -38.46 32.21 -28.10
CA SER A 190 -39.58 32.94 -28.74
C SER A 190 -40.25 32.39 -30.00
N GLU A 191 -41.58 32.57 -30.07
CA GLU A 191 -42.26 33.37 -31.12
C GLU A 191 -43.76 33.59 -30.80
N THR A 192 -44.17 34.86 -30.79
CA THR A 192 -45.56 35.41 -30.89
C THR A 192 -45.68 35.91 -32.34
N PRO A 193 -46.79 35.77 -33.12
CA PRO A 193 -47.94 36.72 -33.02
C PRO A 193 -49.34 36.32 -33.58
N GLY A 194 -50.35 37.09 -33.16
CA GLY A 194 -51.64 37.39 -33.86
C GLY A 194 -52.86 36.60 -33.37
N GLU A 195 -54.11 37.09 -33.28
CA GLU A 195 -54.85 38.33 -33.59
C GLU A 195 -56.24 38.12 -32.89
N GLN A 196 -56.77 39.03 -32.06
CA GLN A 196 -57.74 40.09 -32.37
C GLN A 196 -59.16 39.86 -31.77
N SER A 197 -59.61 40.89 -31.02
CA SER A 197 -60.98 41.36 -30.74
C SER A 197 -61.99 40.54 -29.91
N GLY A 198 -62.45 41.17 -28.82
CA GLY A 198 -63.70 40.87 -28.12
C GLY A 198 -63.90 41.76 -26.88
N SER A 199 -64.79 42.74 -26.98
CA SER A 199 -65.09 43.88 -26.09
C SER A 199 -65.50 43.55 -24.62
N PRO A 200 -65.50 44.55 -23.70
CA PRO A 200 -65.67 44.40 -22.25
C PRO A 200 -67.08 44.76 -21.74
N SER A 201 -67.38 44.42 -20.46
CA SER A 201 -68.38 45.03 -19.53
C SER A 201 -68.70 44.01 -18.42
N GLY A 202 -68.88 44.31 -17.12
CA GLY A 202 -68.92 45.53 -16.30
C GLY A 202 -68.42 45.21 -14.86
N GLU A 203 -67.90 46.18 -14.11
CA GLU A 203 -68.60 47.02 -13.10
C GLU A 203 -69.03 46.20 -11.85
N ALA A 204 -68.21 46.23 -10.77
CA ALA A 204 -68.42 46.98 -9.50
C ALA A 204 -69.74 46.60 -8.79
N THR A 205 -69.78 46.08 -7.55
CA THR A 205 -69.53 46.70 -6.22
C THR A 205 -69.78 45.57 -5.19
N ASP A 206 -68.93 45.31 -4.19
CA ASP A 206 -68.79 45.98 -2.88
C ASP A 206 -69.84 45.58 -1.81
N THR A 207 -69.35 45.40 -0.57
CA THR A 207 -70.06 45.49 0.74
C THR A 207 -70.64 44.23 1.45
N ALA A 208 -69.83 43.76 2.43
CA ALA A 208 -70.09 43.52 3.87
C ALA A 208 -70.61 42.15 4.46
N PRO A 209 -70.06 41.74 5.65
CA PRO A 209 -70.45 40.60 6.54
C PRO A 209 -71.41 41.10 7.68
N PRO A 210 -71.63 40.49 8.89
CA PRO A 210 -71.13 39.25 9.56
C PRO A 210 -72.17 38.44 10.43
N ALA A 211 -71.65 37.50 11.25
CA ALA A 211 -72.16 36.93 12.53
C ALA A 211 -73.22 35.78 12.46
N ASP A 212 -73.28 34.76 13.32
CA ASP A 212 -72.58 34.36 14.56
C ASP A 212 -72.86 32.86 14.90
N ASP A 213 -72.12 32.35 15.90
CA ASP A 213 -72.48 31.35 16.95
C ASP A 213 -72.29 29.81 16.81
N ALA A 214 -71.19 29.35 17.45
CA ALA A 214 -70.98 28.36 18.53
C ALA A 214 -71.56 26.93 18.63
N ALA A 215 -70.77 26.15 19.42
CA ALA A 215 -71.01 24.93 20.23
C ALA A 215 -70.72 23.56 19.57
N ALA A 216 -70.13 22.53 20.23
CA ALA A 216 -69.50 22.35 21.55
C ALA A 216 -68.86 20.94 21.63
N GLU A 217 -67.80 20.83 22.46
CA GLU A 217 -67.40 19.73 23.39
C GLU A 217 -67.16 18.27 22.92
N HIS A 218 -65.96 17.73 23.21
CA HIS A 218 -65.65 17.01 24.47
C HIS A 218 -64.14 16.87 24.72
#